data_AF-X1SQ02-F1
#
_entry.id   AF-X1SQ02-F1
#
_cell.length_a   1.000
_cell.length_b   1.000
_cell.length_c   1.000
_cell.angle_alpha   90.00
_cell.angle_beta   90.00
_cell.angle_gamma   90.00
#
_symmetry.space_group_name_H-M   'P 1'
#
loop_
_entity.id
_entity.type
_entity.pdbx_description
1 polymer ?
#
loop_
_entity_poly.entity_id
_entity_poly.type
_entity_poly.pdbx_seq_one_letter_code
_entity_poly.pdbx_strand_id
1 'polypeptide(L)'
;MKKLIVLMVAVLIICLLTGCWLYPEPKIISICVDPEGMFLEPGEIKPIISVTANYGLAPSEDIELTDCEYLSDDPDIATVGIGGLVTAVDLGETIILVTYTQHNFWTGRVIETDIVGIFVE
;
A
#
# COMPACT_ATOMS: atom_id res chain seq x y z
N MET A 1 -17.67 -36.72 36.22
CA MET A 1 -17.81 -36.68 34.74
C MET A 1 -18.24 -35.31 34.21
N LYS A 2 -19.31 -34.67 34.70
CA LYS A 2 -19.77 -33.34 34.22
C LYS A 2 -18.70 -32.22 34.33
N LYS A 3 -17.94 -32.14 35.44
CA LYS A 3 -16.88 -31.13 35.62
C LYS A 3 -15.69 -31.28 34.65
N LEU A 4 -15.37 -32.52 34.23
CA LEU A 4 -14.27 -32.80 33.31
C LEU A 4 -14.65 -32.43 31.86
N ILE A 5 -15.90 -32.71 31.48
CA ILE A 5 -16.45 -32.33 30.17
C ILE A 5 -16.50 -30.81 30.02
N VAL A 6 -16.93 -30.09 31.07
CA VAL A 6 -16.95 -28.61 31.07
C VAL A 6 -15.53 -28.04 30.93
N LEU A 7 -14.53 -28.63 31.61
CA LEU A 7 -13.14 -28.19 31.50
C LEU A 7 -12.57 -28.41 30.10
N MET A 8 -12.86 -29.57 29.48
CA MET A 8 -12.40 -29.87 28.12
C MET A 8 -13.03 -28.95 27.07
N VAL A 9 -14.33 -28.64 27.21
CA VAL A 9 -15.01 -27.69 26.32
C VAL A 9 -14.46 -26.28 26.49
N ALA A 10 -14.16 -25.85 27.73
CA ALA A 10 -13.54 -24.54 27.98
C ALA A 10 -12.14 -24.43 27.35
N VAL A 11 -11.31 -25.46 27.45
CA VAL A 11 -9.98 -25.50 26.82
C VAL A 11 -10.08 -25.49 25.30
N LEU A 12 -11.02 -26.23 24.71
CA LEU A 12 -11.25 -26.24 23.27
C LEU A 12 -11.71 -24.86 22.75
N ILE A 13 -12.60 -24.18 23.49
CA ILE A 13 -13.06 -22.82 23.16
C ILE A 13 -11.91 -21.82 23.29
N ILE A 14 -11.08 -21.93 24.33
CA ILE A 14 -9.88 -21.09 24.49
C ILE A 14 -8.92 -21.33 23.34
N CYS A 15 -8.63 -22.57 22.95
CA CYS A 15 -7.77 -22.87 21.81
C CYS A 15 -8.33 -22.40 20.47
N LEU A 16 -9.66 -22.40 20.29
CA LEU A 16 -10.31 -21.85 19.09
C LEU A 16 -10.29 -20.32 19.08
N LEU A 17 -10.36 -19.68 20.26
CA LEU A 17 -10.26 -18.22 20.40
C LEU A 17 -8.81 -17.72 20.32
N THR A 18 -7.84 -18.48 20.81
CA THR A 18 -6.41 -18.12 20.81
C THR A 18 -5.66 -18.66 19.59
N GLY A 19 -6.21 -19.66 18.90
CA GLY A 19 -5.55 -20.34 17.77
C GLY A 19 -5.54 -19.53 16.47
N CYS A 20 -6.39 -18.50 16.36
CA CYS A 20 -6.39 -17.58 15.22
C CYS A 20 -5.45 -16.38 15.40
N TRP A 21 -4.82 -16.23 16.57
CA TRP A 21 -3.98 -15.08 16.93
C TRP A 21 -2.47 -15.36 16.82
N LEU A 22 -2.10 -16.48 16.21
CA LEU A 22 -0.70 -16.93 16.09
C LEU A 22 -0.16 -16.88 14.66
N TYR A 23 -0.93 -16.38 13.70
CA TYR A 23 -0.39 -16.05 12.38
C TYR A 23 0.24 -14.66 12.48
N PRO A 24 1.57 -14.53 12.30
CA PRO A 24 2.17 -13.21 12.21
C PRO A 24 1.51 -12.49 11.04
N GLU A 25 1.03 -11.27 11.29
CA GLU A 25 0.57 -10.38 10.22
C GLU A 25 1.66 -10.29 9.15
N PRO A 26 1.31 -10.40 7.86
CA PRO A 26 2.30 -10.45 6.80
C PRO A 26 3.09 -9.14 6.78
N LYS A 27 4.42 -9.27 6.68
CA LYS A 27 5.31 -8.12 6.60
C LYS A 27 5.43 -7.67 5.15
N ILE A 28 5.01 -6.44 4.87
CA ILE A 28 5.26 -5.79 3.58
C ILE A 28 6.77 -5.62 3.36
N ILE A 29 7.20 -5.84 2.12
CA ILE A 29 8.60 -5.74 1.68
C ILE A 29 8.80 -4.59 0.69
N SER A 30 7.79 -4.36 -0.15
CA SER A 30 7.78 -3.26 -1.11
C SER A 30 6.35 -2.99 -1.57
N ILE A 31 6.16 -1.86 -2.26
CA ILE A 31 5.02 -1.62 -3.12
C ILE A 31 5.48 -1.57 -4.58
N CYS A 32 4.54 -1.77 -5.51
CA CYS A 32 4.73 -1.61 -6.94
C CYS A 32 3.62 -0.71 -7.46
N VAL A 33 3.97 0.36 -8.17
CA VAL A 33 3.02 1.32 -8.73
C VAL A 33 2.92 1.14 -10.25
N ASP A 34 1.70 1.06 -10.76
CA ASP A 34 1.44 1.02 -12.19
C ASP A 34 0.62 2.24 -12.64
N PRO A 35 1.00 2.91 -13.74
CA PRO A 35 2.20 2.67 -14.54
C PRO A 35 3.49 3.13 -13.84
N GLU A 36 4.62 2.48 -14.16
CA GLU A 36 5.97 2.90 -13.71
C GLU A 36 6.38 4.27 -14.29
N GLY A 37 5.76 4.67 -15.41
CA GLY A 37 5.98 5.99 -16.01
C GLY A 37 4.82 6.46 -16.89
N MET A 38 4.69 7.78 -17.00
CA MET A 38 3.64 8.44 -17.76
C MET A 38 4.24 9.49 -18.70
N PHE A 39 3.75 9.51 -19.93
CA PHE A 39 4.00 10.57 -20.91
C PHE A 39 2.76 11.45 -20.97
N LEU A 40 2.90 12.77 -20.80
CA LEU A 40 1.79 13.72 -20.79
C LEU A 40 2.09 14.95 -21.65
N GLU A 41 1.05 15.58 -22.19
CA GLU A 41 1.14 16.94 -22.72
C GLU A 41 0.85 17.97 -21.60
N PRO A 42 1.37 19.21 -21.66
CA PRO A 42 1.05 20.25 -20.68
C PRO A 42 -0.45 20.45 -20.48
N GLY A 43 -0.91 20.35 -19.22
CA GLY A 43 -2.32 20.41 -18.84
C GLY A 43 -3.09 19.09 -18.94
N GLU A 44 -2.48 18.01 -19.43
CA GLU A 44 -3.08 16.67 -19.42
C GLU A 44 -3.11 16.11 -17.99
N ILE A 45 -4.13 15.29 -17.73
CA ILE A 45 -4.34 14.60 -16.46
C ILE A 45 -4.40 13.10 -16.71
N LYS A 46 -3.56 12.33 -16.00
CA LYS A 46 -3.58 10.86 -16.03
C LYS A 46 -3.58 10.28 -14.61
N PRO A 47 -4.36 9.23 -14.34
CA PRO A 47 -4.37 8.58 -13.04
C PRO A 47 -3.26 7.53 -12.93
N ILE A 48 -2.73 7.34 -11.72
CA ILE A 48 -2.11 6.08 -11.30
C ILE A 48 -3.21 5.01 -11.29
N ILE A 49 -2.91 3.84 -11.86
CA ILE A 49 -3.89 2.78 -12.10
C ILE A 49 -4.00 1.87 -10.87
N SER A 50 -2.86 1.49 -10.29
CA SER A 50 -2.82 0.60 -9.14
C SER A 50 -1.57 0.78 -8.31
N VAL A 51 -1.68 0.43 -7.03
CA VAL A 51 -0.56 0.24 -6.12
C VAL A 51 -0.72 -1.15 -5.50
N THR A 52 0.29 -2.00 -5.61
CA THR A 52 0.25 -3.38 -5.11
C THR A 52 1.31 -3.58 -4.03
N ALA A 53 0.89 -4.03 -2.85
CA ALA A 53 1.77 -4.43 -1.76
C ALA A 53 2.35 -5.83 -2.00
N ASN A 54 3.66 -5.97 -1.88
CA ASN A 54 4.35 -7.25 -1.96
C ASN A 54 4.79 -7.70 -0.56
N TYR A 55 4.41 -8.93 -0.21
CA TYR A 55 4.71 -9.54 1.09
C TYR A 55 5.68 -10.70 0.92
N GLY A 56 6.52 -10.94 1.92
CA GLY A 56 7.53 -12.01 1.84
C GLY A 56 6.97 -13.43 1.94
N LEU A 57 5.88 -13.60 2.69
CA LEU A 57 5.31 -14.92 3.03
C LEU A 57 3.80 -14.98 2.79
N ALA A 58 3.24 -13.98 2.12
CA ALA A 58 1.82 -13.89 1.79
C ALA A 58 1.66 -13.45 0.33
N PRO A 59 0.50 -13.70 -0.30
CA PRO A 59 0.19 -13.15 -1.61
C PRO A 59 0.27 -11.63 -1.61
N SER A 60 0.56 -11.04 -2.77
CA SER A 60 0.44 -9.60 -2.96
C SER A 60 -1.02 -9.15 -2.87
N GLU A 61 -1.24 -7.91 -2.46
CA GLU A 61 -2.57 -7.32 -2.32
C GLU A 61 -2.61 -5.94 -2.96
N ASP A 62 -3.74 -5.59 -3.55
CA ASP A 62 -3.96 -4.25 -4.06
C ASP A 62 -4.28 -3.28 -2.91
N ILE A 63 -3.68 -2.10 -2.99
CA ILE A 63 -3.87 -1.01 -2.05
C ILE A 63 -4.83 -0.01 -2.68
N GLU A 64 -5.82 0.43 -1.90
CA GLU A 64 -6.70 1.53 -2.29
C GLU A 64 -5.85 2.80 -2.48
N LEU A 65 -5.97 3.47 -3.64
CA LEU A 65 -5.18 4.65 -3.95
C LEU A 65 -5.36 5.78 -2.92
N THR A 66 -6.49 5.81 -2.20
CA THR A 66 -6.75 6.78 -1.13
C THR A 66 -5.96 6.52 0.16
N ASP A 67 -5.42 5.30 0.33
CA ASP A 67 -4.59 4.93 1.47
C ASP A 67 -3.10 5.23 1.24
N CYS A 68 -2.75 5.70 0.04
CA CYS A 68 -1.41 6.12 -0.33
C CYS A 68 -1.22 7.63 -0.17
N GLU A 69 0.01 8.01 0.18
CA GLU A 69 0.48 9.39 0.18
C GLU A 69 1.28 9.65 -1.10
N TYR A 70 1.04 10.80 -1.73
CA TYR A 70 1.66 11.18 -2.99
C TYR A 70 2.41 12.50 -2.84
N LEU A 71 3.61 12.55 -3.41
CA LEU A 71 4.45 13.75 -3.42
C LEU A 71 5.07 13.93 -4.81
N SER A 72 4.95 15.13 -5.38
CA SER A 72 5.74 15.48 -6.56
C SER A 72 7.12 15.98 -6.13
N ASP A 73 8.16 15.48 -6.79
CA ASP A 73 9.53 15.98 -6.61
C ASP A 73 9.71 17.38 -7.20
N ASP A 74 9.01 17.68 -8.30
CA ASP A 74 8.96 19.00 -8.91
C ASP A 74 7.52 19.41 -9.30
N PRO A 75 6.80 20.13 -8.41
CA PRO A 75 5.46 20.64 -8.65
C PRO A 75 5.34 21.64 -9.81
N ASP A 76 6.44 22.26 -10.25
CA ASP A 76 6.43 23.20 -11.38
C ASP A 76 6.35 22.43 -12.72
N ILE A 77 6.74 21.14 -12.75
CA ILE A 77 6.63 20.25 -13.92
C ILE A 77 5.35 19.41 -13.86
N ALA A 78 5.07 18.76 -12.72
CA ALA A 78 3.86 17.96 -12.55
C ALA A 78 3.37 17.98 -11.10
N THR A 79 2.05 17.95 -10.92
CA THR A 79 1.42 17.86 -9.58
C THR A 79 0.63 16.56 -9.46
N VAL A 80 0.39 16.12 -8.22
CA VAL A 80 -0.41 14.93 -7.93
C VAL A 80 -1.49 15.25 -6.90
N GLY A 81 -2.71 14.85 -7.21
CA GLY A 81 -3.88 15.00 -6.34
C GLY A 81 -4.19 13.74 -5.52
N ILE A 82 -5.28 13.80 -4.77
CA ILE A 82 -5.82 12.65 -4.01
C ILE A 82 -6.10 11.49 -4.97
N GLY A 83 -5.77 10.27 -4.55
CA GLY A 83 -5.98 9.06 -5.34
C GLY A 83 -5.06 8.92 -6.55
N GLY A 84 -3.90 9.60 -6.54
CA GLY A 84 -2.87 9.43 -7.56
C GLY A 84 -3.20 10.07 -8.91
N LEU A 85 -4.01 11.14 -8.93
CA LEU A 85 -4.32 11.86 -10.17
C LEU A 85 -3.19 12.84 -10.51
N VAL A 86 -2.39 12.52 -11.51
CA VAL A 86 -1.24 13.33 -11.94
C VAL A 86 -1.66 14.34 -13.00
N THR A 87 -1.27 15.60 -12.82
CA THR A 87 -1.52 16.70 -13.75
C THR A 87 -0.19 17.28 -14.22
N ALA A 88 0.03 17.31 -15.53
CA ALA A 88 1.19 17.97 -16.12
C ALA A 88 1.03 19.49 -16.08
N VAL A 89 2.07 20.20 -15.64
CA VAL A 89 2.09 21.66 -15.48
C VAL A 89 2.90 22.32 -16.59
N ASP A 90 4.16 21.91 -16.76
CA ASP A 90 5.05 22.46 -17.77
C ASP A 90 6.02 21.38 -18.31
N LEU A 91 6.69 21.68 -19.42
CA LEU A 91 7.62 20.77 -20.08
C LEU A 91 8.78 20.37 -19.17
N GLY A 92 9.12 19.08 -19.16
CA GLY A 92 10.22 18.56 -18.36
C GLY A 92 10.01 17.12 -17.91
N GLU A 93 10.92 16.65 -17.07
CA GLU A 93 10.84 15.32 -16.47
C GLU A 93 10.87 15.47 -14.94
N THR A 94 10.00 14.73 -14.25
CA THR A 94 9.97 14.68 -12.79
C THR A 94 9.50 13.31 -12.33
N ILE A 95 9.38 13.10 -11.02
CA ILE A 95 8.85 11.87 -10.45
C ILE A 95 7.76 12.17 -9.43
N ILE A 96 6.80 11.25 -9.32
CA ILE A 96 5.86 11.19 -8.20
C ILE A 96 6.31 10.09 -7.26
N LEU A 97 6.56 10.43 -6.00
CA LEU A 97 6.78 9.48 -4.92
C LEU A 97 5.42 9.03 -4.39
N VAL A 98 5.22 7.71 -4.35
CA VAL A 98 4.03 7.07 -3.80
C VAL A 98 4.44 6.31 -2.56
N THR A 99 3.83 6.62 -1.42
CA THR A 99 4.17 6.03 -0.13
C THR A 99 2.96 5.34 0.49
N TYR A 100 3.15 4.11 0.96
CA TYR A 100 2.13 3.37 1.70
C TYR A 100 2.63 3.04 3.10
N THR A 101 1.79 3.30 4.11
CA THR A 101 2.08 2.99 5.51
C THR A 101 1.19 1.87 6.01
N GLN A 102 1.75 0.66 6.11
CA GLN A 102 1.09 -0.46 6.73
C GLN A 102 1.21 -0.39 8.25
N HIS A 103 0.09 -0.58 8.94
CA HIS A 103 0.05 -0.68 10.39
C HIS A 103 -0.03 -2.15 10.80
N ASN A 104 1.05 -2.65 11.39
CA ASN A 104 1.14 -3.99 11.95
C ASN A 104 1.08 -3.95 13.48
N PHE A 105 0.34 -4.86 14.09
CA PHE A 105 0.19 -4.91 15.55
C PHE A 105 1.50 -5.24 16.29
N TRP A 106 2.35 -6.08 15.69
CA TRP A 106 3.56 -6.61 16.32
C TRP A 106 4.81 -5.81 15.95
N THR A 107 4.95 -5.43 14.67
CA THR A 107 6.12 -4.70 14.17
C THR A 107 5.92 -3.19 14.11
N GLY A 108 4.71 -2.70 14.38
CA GLY A 108 4.37 -1.29 14.27
C GLY A 108 4.18 -0.85 12.82
N ARG A 109 4.54 0.40 12.53
CA ARG A 109 4.41 0.97 11.18
C ARG A 109 5.55 0.50 10.28
N VAL A 110 5.20 0.03 9.09
CA VAL A 110 6.13 -0.22 7.99
C VAL A 110 5.75 0.74 6.86
N ILE A 111 6.75 1.42 6.32
CA ILE A 111 6.57 2.44 5.28
C ILE A 111 7.37 1.99 4.08
N GLU A 112 6.68 1.85 2.95
CA GLU A 112 7.31 1.53 1.67
C GLU A 112 6.97 2.63 0.67
N THR A 113 7.94 2.97 -0.16
CA THR A 113 7.83 4.02 -1.17
C THR A 113 8.29 3.48 -2.51
N ASP A 114 7.56 3.84 -3.55
CA ASP A 114 7.90 3.57 -4.95
C ASP A 114 7.69 4.86 -5.77
N ILE A 115 8.16 4.88 -7.01
CA ILE A 115 8.20 6.09 -7.85
C ILE A 115 7.49 5.87 -9.17
N VAL A 116 6.91 6.94 -9.70
CA VAL A 116 6.39 7.00 -11.07
C VAL A 116 7.12 8.09 -11.82
N GLY A 117 7.76 7.75 -12.94
CA GLY A 117 8.40 8.72 -13.83
C GLY A 117 7.37 9.53 -14.62
N ILE A 118 7.49 10.85 -14.63
CA ILE A 118 6.62 11.74 -15.39
C ILE A 118 7.44 12.46 -16.45
N PHE A 119 7.03 12.32 -17.69
CA PHE A 119 7.65 12.93 -18.87
C PHE A 119 6.62 13.83 -19.55
N VAL A 120 6.86 15.14 -19.51
CA VAL A 120 5.97 16.15 -20.11
C VAL A 120 6.61 16.71 -21.37
N GLU A 121 6.02 16.42 -22.53
CA GLU A 121 6.54 16.78 -23.87
C GLU A 121 5.46 17.31 -24.83
#